data_AF-A0A6G8RR46-F1
#
_entry.id   AF-A0A6G8RR46-F1
#
_cell.length_a   1.000
_cell.length_b   1.000
_cell.length_c   1.000
_cell.angle_alpha   90.00
_cell.angle_beta   90.00
_cell.angle_gamma   90.00
#
_symmetry.space_group_name_H-M   'P 1'
#
loop_
_entity.id
_entity.type
_entity.pdbx_description
1 polymer ?
#
loop_
_entity_poly.entity_id
_entity_poly.type
_entity_poly.pdbx_seq_one_letter_code
_entity_poly.pdbx_strand_id
1 'polypeptide(L)'
;MHSSLLVCLALLGCGSIVNAQVSLTTSVVRSWDGGSEVRLAFRNTGSSAVCGAQFSLTVPSGTTFSGWNMNSVGNNQFTLPSWLNIAPGATYSDTGMTLTGSGQPTVRLISSTPCSGGGGSATTTTARPAATTTRAATTTTRAATTTTRASGGGSSMVVTTDPANAAINSCLRSSATGPITSQLNQPISGGRFTFYGAGGTGACGMNSALPAMSAAGSGNLFNSNQQWVAPCTGTQWVLNDAVCMNKCVRIQYTCVGCSSPRTLTVPINNKCPECTPDHVDLSEPAFLYLEPQGGTVGIARNATITYIECP
;
A
#
# COMPACT_ATOMS: atom_id res chain seq x y z
N MET A 1 39.87 -8.36 -59.00
CA MET A 1 39.98 -7.18 -58.11
C MET A 1 38.55 -6.73 -57.83
N HIS A 2 38.00 -7.11 -56.67
CA HIS A 2 36.57 -7.00 -56.39
C HIS A 2 36.20 -5.60 -55.91
N SER A 3 35.38 -4.90 -56.68
CA SER A 3 34.70 -3.66 -56.29
C SER A 3 33.68 -3.95 -55.20
N SER A 4 33.83 -3.27 -54.06
CA SER A 4 32.86 -3.30 -52.97
C SER A 4 31.73 -2.32 -53.25
N LEU A 5 30.52 -2.87 -53.41
CA LEU A 5 29.25 -2.16 -53.52
C LEU A 5 28.74 -1.87 -52.10
N LEU A 6 28.68 -0.60 -51.71
CA LEU A 6 28.10 -0.15 -50.44
C LEU A 6 26.58 -0.01 -50.63
N VAL A 7 25.82 -0.98 -50.13
CA VAL A 7 24.35 -0.92 -50.09
C VAL A 7 23.92 -0.35 -48.74
N CYS A 8 23.44 0.90 -48.75
CA CYS A 8 22.71 1.50 -47.64
C CYS A 8 21.26 0.98 -47.68
N LEU A 9 20.95 -0.05 -46.89
CA LEU A 9 19.58 -0.54 -46.73
C LEU A 9 18.92 0.18 -45.55
N ALA A 10 18.07 1.15 -45.86
CA ALA A 10 17.21 1.81 -44.89
C ALA A 10 16.04 0.89 -44.50
N LEU A 11 16.12 0.29 -43.31
CA LEU A 11 15.01 -0.35 -42.61
C LEU A 11 15.09 0.02 -41.12
N LEU A 12 14.51 1.17 -40.75
CA LEU A 12 14.38 1.60 -39.35
C LEU A 12 13.04 2.30 -39.16
N GLY A 13 11.97 1.53 -39.32
CA GLY A 13 10.74 1.78 -38.57
C GLY A 13 10.96 1.32 -37.13
N CYS A 14 11.52 2.18 -36.29
CA CYS A 14 11.59 1.98 -34.84
C CYS A 14 10.16 1.86 -34.28
N GLY A 15 9.64 0.64 -34.20
CA GLY A 15 8.65 0.31 -33.18
C GLY A 15 9.26 0.70 -31.83
N SER A 16 8.65 1.70 -31.19
CA SER A 16 9.19 2.30 -29.96
C SER A 16 9.49 1.21 -28.95
N ILE A 17 10.78 1.12 -28.60
CA ILE A 17 11.29 0.35 -27.48
C ILE A 17 10.43 0.73 -26.28
N VAL A 18 9.74 -0.27 -25.72
CA VAL A 18 8.97 -0.12 -24.48
C VAL A 18 9.88 0.52 -23.43
N ASN A 19 9.59 1.79 -23.15
CA ASN A 19 10.32 2.59 -22.18
C ASN A 19 10.09 1.96 -20.81
N ALA A 20 11.01 1.10 -20.37
CA ALA A 20 10.91 0.42 -19.09
C ALA A 20 11.08 1.46 -17.98
N GLN A 21 9.95 1.99 -17.51
CA GLN A 21 9.86 2.97 -16.42
C GLN A 21 10.09 2.33 -15.05
N VAL A 22 10.57 1.08 -15.00
CA VAL A 22 10.84 0.35 -13.76
C VAL A 22 12.22 -0.28 -13.83
N SER A 23 13.03 -0.13 -12.77
CA SER A 23 14.21 -0.96 -12.54
C SER A 23 13.89 -2.04 -11.51
N LEU A 24 14.46 -3.22 -11.70
CA LEU A 24 14.26 -4.38 -10.83
C LEU A 24 15.61 -4.81 -10.24
N THR A 25 15.68 -4.95 -8.92
CA THR A 25 16.85 -5.46 -8.20
C THR A 25 16.47 -6.60 -7.26
N THR A 26 17.45 -7.45 -6.92
CA THR A 26 17.34 -8.50 -5.90
C THR A 26 18.24 -8.19 -4.71
N SER A 27 17.80 -8.53 -3.50
CA SER A 27 18.62 -8.50 -2.30
C SER A 27 18.36 -9.72 -1.43
N VAL A 28 19.42 -10.36 -0.94
CA VAL A 28 19.31 -11.39 0.09
C VAL A 28 19.07 -10.70 1.43
N VAL A 29 17.92 -10.97 2.05
CA VAL A 29 17.55 -10.40 3.36
C VAL A 29 18.18 -11.20 4.50
N ARG A 30 18.14 -12.52 4.39
CA ARG A 30 18.76 -13.46 5.34
C ARG A 30 19.08 -14.78 4.64
N SER A 31 20.05 -15.52 5.17
CA SER A 31 20.46 -16.84 4.68
C SER A 31 20.59 -17.84 5.83
N TRP A 32 20.49 -19.13 5.49
CA TRP A 32 20.67 -20.25 6.42
C TRP A 32 21.30 -21.44 5.67
N ASP A 33 21.62 -22.51 6.40
CA ASP A 33 22.17 -23.71 5.79
C ASP A 33 21.13 -24.35 4.84
N GLY A 34 21.44 -24.34 3.55
CA GLY A 34 20.54 -24.81 2.51
C GLY A 34 19.44 -23.85 2.08
N GLY A 35 19.52 -22.54 2.36
CA GLY A 35 18.54 -21.60 1.80
C GLY A 35 18.75 -20.12 2.07
N SER A 36 17.87 -19.29 1.50
CA SER A 36 17.86 -17.84 1.71
C SER A 36 16.51 -17.20 1.48
N GLU A 37 16.28 -16.04 2.10
CA GLU A 37 15.17 -15.15 1.81
C GLU A 37 15.66 -14.02 0.90
N VAL A 38 15.02 -13.84 -0.26
CA VAL A 38 15.38 -12.84 -1.27
C VAL A 38 14.21 -11.90 -1.50
N ARG A 39 14.44 -10.59 -1.42
CA ARG A 39 13.48 -9.54 -1.80
C ARG A 39 13.77 -9.02 -3.20
N LEU A 40 12.70 -8.67 -3.90
CA LEU A 40 12.69 -8.02 -5.19
C LEU A 40 12.24 -6.58 -5.01
N ALA A 41 13.03 -5.63 -5.50
CA ALA A 41 12.67 -4.21 -5.45
C ALA A 41 12.41 -3.67 -6.87
N PHE A 42 11.22 -3.14 -7.07
CA PHE A 42 10.75 -2.51 -8.30
C PHE A 42 10.73 -1.01 -8.09
N ARG A 43 11.67 -0.28 -8.68
CA ARG A 43 11.74 1.18 -8.59
C ARG A 43 11.18 1.82 -9.85
N ASN A 44 10.15 2.65 -9.71
CA ASN A 44 9.62 3.44 -10.81
C ASN A 44 10.56 4.61 -11.11
N THR A 45 11.26 4.54 -12.24
CA THR A 45 12.16 5.56 -12.75
C THR A 45 11.48 6.51 -13.74
N GLY A 46 10.21 6.24 -14.08
CA GLY A 46 9.39 7.08 -14.96
C GLY A 46 8.69 8.24 -14.25
N SER A 47 7.95 9.01 -15.05
CA SER A 47 7.15 10.16 -14.61
C SER A 47 5.69 9.83 -14.32
N SER A 48 5.24 8.63 -14.63
CA SER A 48 3.85 8.16 -14.43
C SER A 48 3.82 6.99 -13.45
N ALA A 49 2.71 6.83 -12.72
CA ALA A 49 2.55 5.70 -11.81
C ALA A 49 2.47 4.36 -12.57
N VAL A 50 3.03 3.31 -11.97
CA VAL A 50 3.05 1.95 -12.52
C VAL A 50 2.14 1.06 -11.68
N CYS A 51 1.16 0.41 -12.32
CA CYS A 51 0.18 -0.45 -11.65
C CYS A 51 0.34 -1.94 -11.99
N GLY A 52 1.34 -2.29 -12.80
CA GLY A 52 1.67 -3.68 -13.07
C GLY A 52 3.11 -3.82 -13.52
N ALA A 53 3.70 -4.97 -13.24
CA ALA A 53 4.95 -5.38 -13.86
C ALA A 53 4.93 -6.89 -14.08
N GLN A 54 5.53 -7.32 -15.19
CA GLN A 54 5.82 -8.71 -15.48
C GLN A 54 7.33 -8.90 -15.48
N PHE A 55 7.80 -9.97 -14.87
CA PHE A 55 9.23 -10.29 -14.78
C PHE A 55 9.46 -11.81 -14.93
N SER A 56 10.63 -12.21 -15.41
CA SER A 56 11.09 -13.59 -15.36
C SER A 56 11.99 -13.82 -14.16
N LEU A 57 11.94 -15.02 -13.61
CA LEU A 57 12.76 -15.49 -12.50
C LEU A 57 13.48 -16.78 -12.89
N THR A 58 14.80 -16.80 -12.81
CA THR A 58 15.61 -18.01 -12.99
C THR A 58 16.31 -18.30 -11.68
N VAL A 59 16.10 -19.51 -11.15
CA VAL A 59 16.79 -19.98 -9.94
C VAL A 59 17.98 -20.87 -10.32
N PRO A 60 19.04 -20.96 -9.49
CA PRO A 60 20.17 -21.85 -9.75
C PRO A 60 19.76 -23.32 -9.89
N SER A 61 20.53 -24.12 -10.62
CA SER A 61 20.26 -25.56 -10.77
C SER A 61 20.22 -26.27 -9.41
N GLY A 62 19.26 -27.17 -9.22
CA GLY A 62 19.06 -27.90 -7.96
C GLY A 62 18.39 -27.09 -6.85
N THR A 63 17.94 -25.86 -7.14
CA THR A 63 17.19 -25.04 -6.17
C THR A 63 15.70 -25.06 -6.44
N THR A 64 14.91 -24.87 -5.39
CA THR A 64 13.47 -24.62 -5.46
C THR A 64 13.14 -23.32 -4.74
N PHE A 65 11.97 -22.75 -4.99
CA PHE A 65 11.56 -21.53 -4.31
C PHE A 65 10.07 -21.51 -3.99
N SER A 66 9.71 -20.72 -2.99
CA SER A 66 8.34 -20.32 -2.67
C SER A 66 8.28 -18.80 -2.67
N GLY A 67 7.50 -18.22 -3.59
CA GLY A 67 7.36 -16.77 -3.75
C GLY A 67 6.15 -16.21 -3.01
N TRP A 68 6.22 -14.94 -2.59
CA TRP A 68 5.09 -14.18 -2.09
C TRP A 68 4.91 -12.88 -2.88
N ASN A 69 3.68 -12.34 -2.87
CA ASN A 69 3.32 -11.12 -3.59
C ASN A 69 3.77 -11.12 -5.06
N MET A 70 3.61 -12.27 -5.72
CA MET A 70 3.82 -12.47 -7.15
C MET A 70 2.87 -13.55 -7.63
N ASN A 71 2.35 -13.43 -8.85
CA ASN A 71 1.44 -14.39 -9.46
C ASN A 71 2.14 -15.08 -10.63
N SER A 72 2.19 -16.41 -10.66
CA SER A 72 2.76 -17.15 -11.78
C SER A 72 1.87 -16.99 -13.03
N VAL A 73 2.49 -16.69 -14.16
CA VAL A 73 1.84 -16.65 -15.48
C VAL A 73 2.42 -17.69 -16.45
N GLY A 74 3.17 -18.67 -15.91
CA GLY A 74 3.81 -19.74 -16.68
C GLY A 74 5.22 -19.38 -17.18
N ASN A 75 5.97 -20.40 -17.63
CA ASN A 75 7.32 -20.24 -18.22
C ASN A 75 8.32 -19.45 -17.35
N ASN A 76 8.29 -19.65 -16.03
CA ASN A 76 9.10 -18.91 -15.05
C ASN A 76 8.88 -17.38 -15.09
N GLN A 77 7.69 -16.94 -15.51
CA GLN A 77 7.28 -15.55 -15.52
C GLN A 77 6.23 -15.29 -14.46
N PHE A 78 6.28 -14.09 -13.92
CA PHE A 78 5.46 -13.66 -12.81
C PHE A 78 4.94 -12.25 -13.06
N THR A 79 3.76 -11.96 -12.54
CA THR A 79 3.23 -10.60 -12.44
C THR A 79 3.17 -10.16 -10.99
N LEU A 80 3.34 -8.85 -10.76
CA LEU A 80 3.06 -8.27 -9.46
C LEU A 80 1.54 -8.30 -9.15
N PRO A 81 1.14 -8.15 -7.88
CA PRO A 81 -0.26 -8.16 -7.50
C PRO A 81 -1.06 -7.05 -8.20
N SER A 82 -2.34 -7.30 -8.50
CA SER A 82 -3.20 -6.36 -9.23
C SER A 82 -3.47 -5.03 -8.50
N TRP A 83 -3.22 -4.98 -7.19
CA TRP A 83 -3.33 -3.79 -6.34
C TRP A 83 -2.04 -2.95 -6.28
N LEU A 84 -1.00 -3.33 -7.02
CA LEU A 84 0.24 -2.58 -7.10
C LEU A 84 0.00 -1.14 -7.57
N ASN A 85 0.64 -0.18 -6.92
CA ASN A 85 0.77 1.20 -7.42
C ASN A 85 2.12 1.76 -6.98
N ILE A 86 3.04 1.92 -7.93
CA ILE A 86 4.36 2.52 -7.71
C ILE A 86 4.33 3.94 -8.27
N ALA A 87 4.28 4.93 -7.39
CA ALA A 87 4.36 6.34 -7.77
C ALA A 87 5.70 6.67 -8.47
N PRO A 88 5.77 7.74 -9.29
CA PRO A 88 7.02 8.21 -9.87
C PRO A 88 8.12 8.38 -8.81
N GLY A 89 9.29 7.76 -9.04
CA GLY A 89 10.43 7.79 -8.13
C GLY A 89 10.35 6.83 -6.94
N ALA A 90 9.20 6.19 -6.69
CA ALA A 90 9.00 5.28 -5.55
C ALA A 90 9.52 3.87 -5.84
N THR A 91 9.62 3.06 -4.77
CA THR A 91 10.05 1.66 -4.83
C THR A 91 9.05 0.77 -4.11
N TYR A 92 8.69 -0.33 -4.76
CA TYR A 92 7.93 -1.44 -4.18
C TYR A 92 8.87 -2.62 -3.91
N SER A 93 8.93 -3.12 -2.67
CA SER A 93 9.90 -4.14 -2.24
C SER A 93 9.28 -5.28 -1.41
N ASP A 94 7.96 -5.43 -1.52
CA ASP A 94 7.19 -6.43 -0.79
C ASP A 94 7.00 -7.74 -1.58
N THR A 95 7.60 -7.84 -2.77
CA THR A 95 7.70 -9.10 -3.50
C THR A 95 9.00 -9.81 -3.16
N GLY A 96 8.97 -11.12 -2.95
CA GLY A 96 10.18 -11.88 -2.71
C GLY A 96 9.95 -13.39 -2.72
N MET A 97 10.97 -14.13 -2.33
CA MET A 97 10.94 -15.59 -2.30
C MET A 97 11.85 -16.17 -1.21
N THR A 98 11.45 -17.34 -0.73
CA THR A 98 12.32 -18.24 0.03
C THR A 98 12.92 -19.25 -0.95
N LEU A 99 14.24 -19.34 -0.99
CA LEU A 99 14.99 -20.30 -1.79
C LEU A 99 15.45 -21.46 -0.92
N THR A 100 15.30 -22.67 -1.45
CA THR A 100 15.93 -23.88 -0.91
C THR A 100 17.06 -24.29 -1.86
N GLY A 101 18.27 -24.42 -1.33
CA GLY A 101 19.52 -24.64 -2.05
C GLY A 101 20.45 -23.41 -2.04
N SER A 102 21.52 -23.46 -2.83
CA SER A 102 22.57 -22.44 -2.86
C SER A 102 22.52 -21.55 -4.10
N GLY A 103 22.92 -20.28 -3.94
CA GLY A 103 23.05 -19.31 -5.03
C GLY A 103 21.96 -18.25 -5.04
N GLN A 104 22.11 -17.26 -5.92
CA GLN A 104 21.20 -16.12 -6.04
C GLN A 104 20.33 -16.27 -7.30
N PRO A 105 19.04 -15.93 -7.23
CA PRO A 105 18.18 -15.97 -8.40
C PRO A 105 18.49 -14.79 -9.31
N THR A 106 18.31 -15.01 -10.61
CA THR A 106 18.38 -13.95 -11.62
C THR A 106 16.95 -13.52 -11.96
N VAL A 107 16.70 -12.21 -11.91
CA VAL A 107 15.43 -11.62 -12.31
C VAL A 107 15.60 -10.69 -13.49
N ARG A 108 14.59 -10.62 -14.35
CA ARG A 108 14.57 -9.68 -15.47
C ARG A 108 13.18 -9.12 -15.64
N LEU A 109 13.08 -7.79 -15.70
CA LEU A 109 11.84 -7.11 -16.05
C LEU A 109 11.50 -7.42 -17.52
N ILE A 110 10.27 -7.85 -17.78
CA ILE A 110 9.75 -8.11 -19.12
C ILE A 110 8.92 -6.91 -19.59
N SER A 111 7.99 -6.46 -18.75
CA SER A 111 7.10 -5.35 -19.07
C SER A 111 6.64 -4.62 -17.80
N SER A 112 6.18 -3.39 -17.97
CA SER A 112 5.51 -2.59 -16.94
C SER A 112 4.24 -1.98 -17.51
N THR A 113 3.19 -1.93 -16.70
CA THR A 113 1.88 -1.38 -17.08
C THR A 113 1.66 -0.07 -16.33
N PRO A 114 1.48 1.06 -17.02
CA PRO A 114 1.12 2.31 -16.35
C PRO A 114 -0.27 2.20 -15.73
N CYS A 115 -0.52 2.93 -14.66
CA CYS A 115 -1.85 3.01 -14.06
C CYS A 115 -2.86 3.59 -15.06
N SER A 116 -3.98 2.89 -15.29
CA SER A 116 -5.08 3.36 -16.13
C SER A 116 -5.90 4.42 -15.38
N GLY A 117 -5.36 5.64 -15.31
CA GLY A 117 -5.97 6.79 -14.67
C GLY A 117 -5.21 8.07 -14.98
N GLY A 118 -5.60 8.76 -16.04
CA GLY A 118 -5.20 10.13 -16.38
C GLY A 118 -3.75 10.28 -16.82
N GLY A 119 -3.54 10.42 -18.13
CA GLY A 119 -2.31 11.01 -18.66
C GLY A 119 -2.13 12.42 -18.09
N GLY A 120 -1.40 12.54 -16.99
CA GLY A 120 -0.83 13.80 -16.53
C GLY A 120 0.30 14.18 -17.48
N SER A 121 -0.07 14.73 -18.64
CA SER A 121 0.86 15.48 -19.48
C SER A 121 1.44 16.59 -18.61
N ALA A 122 2.77 16.58 -18.42
CA ALA A 122 3.50 17.66 -17.78
C ALA A 122 3.17 18.96 -18.52
N THR A 123 2.27 19.76 -17.96
CA THR A 123 1.89 21.05 -18.52
C THR A 123 2.68 22.11 -17.79
N THR A 124 3.74 22.58 -18.45
CA THR A 124 4.54 23.74 -18.09
C THR A 124 3.63 24.94 -17.83
N THR A 125 3.76 25.54 -16.66
CA THR A 125 3.01 26.72 -16.25
C THR A 125 3.48 27.94 -17.05
N THR A 126 2.65 28.41 -17.98
CA THR A 126 2.71 29.79 -18.48
C THR A 126 1.33 30.42 -18.31
N ALA A 127 1.26 31.45 -17.47
CA ALA A 127 0.02 32.14 -17.10
C ALA A 127 -0.42 33.19 -18.14
N ARG A 128 -1.71 33.19 -18.54
CA ARG A 128 -2.58 34.38 -18.80
C ARG A 128 -4.02 33.94 -19.17
N PRO A 129 -5.04 34.83 -19.17
CA PRO A 129 -6.21 34.66 -18.31
C PRO A 129 -7.54 34.36 -19.04
N ALA A 130 -8.45 33.78 -18.25
CA ALA A 130 -9.91 33.78 -18.25
C ALA A 130 -10.69 33.98 -19.57
N ALA A 131 -11.45 32.95 -19.93
CA ALA A 131 -12.76 33.10 -20.56
C ALA A 131 -13.72 32.02 -20.04
N THR A 132 -14.88 32.47 -19.59
CA THR A 132 -15.98 31.70 -19.02
C THR A 132 -16.85 31.11 -20.12
N THR A 133 -17.10 29.79 -20.12
CA THR A 133 -18.29 29.20 -20.77
C THR A 133 -18.78 27.98 -20.00
N THR A 134 -20.04 28.05 -19.59
CA THR A 134 -20.80 27.05 -18.83
C THR A 134 -21.36 25.98 -19.76
N ARG A 135 -21.21 24.69 -19.42
CA ARG A 135 -22.22 23.66 -19.75
C ARG A 135 -22.10 22.42 -18.87
N ALA A 136 -23.26 21.98 -18.39
CA ALA A 136 -23.45 20.84 -17.49
C ALA A 136 -23.17 19.49 -18.18
N ALA A 137 -22.54 18.58 -17.44
CA ALA A 137 -22.44 17.17 -17.78
C ALA A 137 -22.56 16.30 -16.51
N THR A 138 -23.46 15.34 -16.59
CA THR A 138 -23.89 14.35 -15.60
C THR A 138 -22.72 13.57 -14.99
N THR A 139 -22.68 13.50 -13.66
CA THR A 139 -21.64 12.79 -12.89
C THR A 139 -22.09 11.36 -12.55
N THR A 140 -21.36 10.37 -13.05
CA THR A 140 -21.35 9.00 -12.50
C THR A 140 -20.11 8.88 -11.61
N THR A 141 -20.30 8.82 -10.30
CA THR A 141 -19.22 8.84 -9.31
C THR A 141 -18.58 7.46 -9.19
N ARG A 142 -17.32 7.33 -9.62
CA ARG A 142 -16.43 6.22 -9.26
C ARG A 142 -15.47 6.78 -8.18
N ALA A 143 -15.41 6.10 -7.03
CA ALA A 143 -14.67 6.55 -5.85
C ALA A 143 -13.21 6.89 -6.18
N ALA A 144 -12.85 8.16 -6.01
CA ALA A 144 -11.50 8.67 -6.13
C ALA A 144 -10.90 8.82 -4.73
N THR A 145 -9.75 8.19 -4.50
CA THR A 145 -8.93 8.47 -3.32
C THR A 145 -8.35 9.88 -3.49
N THR A 146 -8.91 10.87 -2.80
CA THR A 146 -8.40 12.23 -2.81
C THR A 146 -7.22 12.34 -1.86
N THR A 147 -6.00 12.48 -2.39
CA THR A 147 -4.81 12.81 -1.61
C THR A 147 -4.65 14.33 -1.55
N THR A 148 -5.02 14.96 -0.43
CA THR A 148 -4.71 16.37 -0.17
C THR A 148 -3.34 16.47 0.50
N ARG A 149 -2.36 17.02 -0.23
CA ARG A 149 -1.00 17.27 0.28
C ARG A 149 -0.94 18.70 0.83
N ALA A 150 -0.90 18.86 2.15
CA ALA A 150 -0.68 20.16 2.78
C ALA A 150 0.83 20.49 2.78
N SER A 151 1.16 21.68 2.29
CA SER A 151 2.51 22.26 2.28
C SER A 151 2.81 22.90 3.64
N GLY A 152 3.54 22.19 4.49
CA GLY A 152 4.09 22.77 5.72
C GLY A 152 4.84 21.74 6.56
N GLY A 153 6.17 21.71 6.46
CA GLY A 153 7.13 21.14 7.43
C GLY A 153 7.07 19.63 7.78
N GLY A 154 5.94 18.95 7.63
CA GLY A 154 5.74 17.54 7.94
C GLY A 154 4.83 16.87 6.91
N SER A 155 5.10 15.62 6.58
CA SER A 155 4.29 14.86 5.62
C SER A 155 3.02 14.39 6.32
N SER A 156 1.84 14.80 5.84
CA SER A 156 0.54 14.33 6.32
C SER A 156 -0.15 13.52 5.23
N MET A 157 -0.68 12.36 5.60
CA MET A 157 -1.47 11.49 4.73
C MET A 157 -2.77 11.09 5.42
N VAL A 158 -3.86 11.14 4.66
CA VAL A 158 -5.16 10.64 5.08
C VAL A 158 -5.57 9.56 4.10
N VAL A 159 -5.79 8.37 4.63
CA VAL A 159 -6.34 7.24 3.89
C VAL A 159 -7.80 7.15 4.29
N THR A 160 -8.68 7.55 3.38
CA THR A 160 -10.12 7.36 3.56
C THR A 160 -10.52 6.04 2.91
N THR A 161 -11.18 5.17 3.67
CA THR A 161 -12.17 4.27 3.08
C THR A 161 -13.40 5.10 2.84
N ASP A 162 -14.00 4.98 1.65
CA ASP A 162 -15.33 5.52 1.41
C ASP A 162 -16.24 5.01 2.56
N PRO A 163 -16.76 5.90 3.43
CA PRO A 163 -17.62 5.51 4.54
C PRO A 163 -18.83 4.72 4.06
N ALA A 164 -19.28 4.97 2.83
CA ALA A 164 -20.29 4.18 2.18
C ALA A 164 -19.81 2.73 1.97
N ASN A 165 -18.59 2.47 1.50
CA ASN A 165 -18.10 1.09 1.30
C ASN A 165 -17.83 0.32 2.60
N ALA A 166 -17.32 0.99 3.65
CA ALA A 166 -17.12 0.34 4.96
C ALA A 166 -18.45 0.01 5.67
N ALA A 167 -19.46 0.88 5.54
CA ALA A 167 -20.80 0.64 6.08
C ALA A 167 -21.64 -0.31 5.21
N ILE A 168 -21.51 -0.26 3.87
CA ILE A 168 -22.22 -1.12 2.92
C ILE A 168 -21.84 -2.59 3.09
N ASN A 169 -20.58 -2.90 3.43
CA ASN A 169 -20.19 -4.31 3.63
C ASN A 169 -20.67 -4.86 4.98
N SER A 170 -20.84 -4.01 5.98
CA SER A 170 -21.00 -4.45 7.37
C SER A 170 -22.42 -4.35 7.94
N CYS A 171 -23.37 -3.72 7.24
CA CYS A 171 -24.74 -3.48 7.73
C CYS A 171 -24.81 -2.68 9.05
N LEU A 172 -23.69 -2.15 9.52
CA LEU A 172 -23.57 -1.48 10.80
C LEU A 172 -24.18 -0.09 10.72
N ARG A 173 -25.16 0.20 11.59
CA ARG A 173 -25.81 1.52 11.65
C ARG A 173 -24.93 2.49 12.42
N SER A 174 -24.69 3.68 11.87
CA SER A 174 -23.74 4.72 12.31
C SER A 174 -23.99 5.35 13.69
N SER A 175 -24.89 4.80 14.51
CA SER A 175 -25.28 5.35 15.81
C SER A 175 -24.84 4.51 17.02
N ALA A 176 -23.94 3.54 16.84
CA ALA A 176 -23.46 2.75 17.97
C ALA A 176 -22.49 3.56 18.86
N THR A 177 -22.75 3.53 20.16
CA THR A 177 -21.85 4.03 21.19
C THR A 177 -21.03 2.87 21.76
N GLY A 178 -19.79 3.13 22.17
CA GLY A 178 -18.94 2.13 22.79
C GLY A 178 -17.77 2.74 23.56
N PRO A 179 -16.88 1.92 24.13
CA PRO A 179 -15.70 2.41 24.86
C PRO A 179 -14.83 3.39 24.04
N ILE A 180 -14.79 3.23 22.72
CA ILE A 180 -14.11 4.19 21.82
C ILE A 180 -14.65 5.61 21.92
N THR A 181 -15.95 5.81 22.22
CA THR A 181 -16.58 7.13 22.22
C THR A 181 -15.93 8.10 23.20
N SER A 182 -15.53 7.63 24.40
CA SER A 182 -14.81 8.45 25.38
C SER A 182 -13.36 8.77 25.00
N GLN A 183 -12.80 8.00 24.05
CA GLN A 183 -11.42 8.17 23.59
C GLN A 183 -11.32 9.04 22.33
N LEU A 184 -12.44 9.37 21.67
CA LEU A 184 -12.44 10.17 20.45
C LEU A 184 -11.86 11.57 20.71
N ASN A 185 -11.00 12.00 19.79
CA ASN A 185 -10.33 13.29 19.79
C ASN A 185 -9.46 13.55 21.04
N GLN A 186 -9.10 12.51 21.80
CA GLN A 186 -8.19 12.60 22.93
C GLN A 186 -6.79 12.11 22.50
N PRO A 187 -5.80 13.01 22.32
CA PRO A 187 -4.45 12.61 21.97
C PRO A 187 -3.77 11.87 23.12
N ILE A 188 -3.16 10.74 22.82
CA ILE A 188 -2.37 9.93 23.74
C ILE A 188 -0.90 10.05 23.35
N SER A 189 -0.10 10.74 24.16
CA SER A 189 1.34 10.87 23.95
C SER A 189 2.10 9.68 24.52
N GLY A 190 3.29 9.39 23.97
CA GLY A 190 4.11 8.25 24.40
C GLY A 190 3.62 6.91 23.86
N GLY A 191 2.66 6.92 22.95
CA GLY A 191 2.10 5.72 22.34
C GLY A 191 3.11 4.96 21.49
N ARG A 192 2.73 3.73 21.16
CA ARG A 192 3.51 2.85 20.30
C ARG A 192 2.66 2.32 19.15
N PHE A 193 3.32 1.98 18.06
CA PHE A 193 2.70 1.22 17.00
C PHE A 193 3.60 0.06 16.55
N THR A 194 2.94 -1.03 16.19
CA THR A 194 3.54 -2.25 15.63
C THR A 194 2.97 -2.48 14.24
N PHE A 195 3.40 -3.55 13.57
CA PHE A 195 2.65 -4.06 12.43
C PHE A 195 2.34 -5.54 12.58
N TYR A 196 1.19 -5.96 12.03
CA TYR A 196 0.85 -7.37 11.89
C TYR A 196 1.21 -7.89 10.50
N GLY A 197 1.57 -9.17 10.43
CA GLY A 197 1.67 -9.90 9.17
C GLY A 197 0.28 -10.03 8.57
N ALA A 198 0.05 -9.41 7.42
CA ALA A 198 -1.27 -9.30 6.81
C ALA A 198 -1.77 -10.67 6.32
N GLY A 199 -2.82 -11.19 6.96
CA GLY A 199 -3.59 -12.33 6.46
C GLY A 199 -4.93 -12.44 7.17
N GLY A 200 -6.00 -12.62 6.41
CA GLY A 200 -7.33 -12.92 6.94
C GLY A 200 -8.32 -11.75 6.94
N THR A 201 -9.33 -11.87 7.78
CA THR A 201 -10.46 -10.95 7.88
C THR A 201 -10.31 -10.15 9.15
N GLY A 202 -10.34 -8.82 9.07
CA GLY A 202 -10.36 -7.98 10.26
C GLY A 202 -11.69 -8.07 11.01
N ALA A 203 -11.68 -7.76 12.30
CA ALA A 203 -12.89 -7.76 13.13
C ALA A 203 -14.02 -6.88 12.58
N CYS A 204 -13.70 -5.87 11.77
CA CYS A 204 -14.69 -4.99 11.14
C CYS A 204 -15.15 -5.48 9.75
N GLY A 205 -14.95 -6.76 9.43
CA GLY A 205 -15.52 -7.38 8.24
C GLY A 205 -14.83 -7.02 6.93
N MET A 206 -13.80 -6.18 6.98
CA MET A 206 -12.96 -5.87 5.84
C MET A 206 -11.79 -6.86 5.80
N ASN A 207 -11.39 -7.26 4.59
CA ASN A 207 -10.13 -7.96 4.40
C ASN A 207 -9.02 -7.13 5.05
N SER A 208 -8.20 -7.72 5.93
CA SER A 208 -7.17 -6.97 6.66
C SER A 208 -6.07 -6.41 5.75
N ALA A 209 -6.04 -6.82 4.48
CA ALA A 209 -5.20 -6.27 3.41
C ALA A 209 -5.85 -5.06 2.70
N LEU A 210 -7.11 -4.71 3.00
CA LEU A 210 -7.85 -3.62 2.39
C LEU A 210 -8.53 -2.71 3.44
N PRO A 211 -8.32 -1.38 3.37
CA PRO A 211 -7.32 -0.71 2.53
C PRO A 211 -5.90 -1.14 2.93
N ALA A 212 -4.97 -1.06 1.97
CA ALA A 212 -3.57 -1.45 2.18
C ALA A 212 -2.92 -0.73 3.37
N MET A 213 -3.39 0.49 3.68
CA MET A 213 -3.05 1.24 4.88
C MET A 213 -4.24 1.27 5.83
N SER A 214 -4.17 0.47 6.89
CA SER A 214 -5.23 0.32 7.88
C SER A 214 -4.63 0.07 9.26
N ALA A 215 -5.49 0.02 10.28
CA ALA A 215 -5.10 -0.24 11.65
C ALA A 215 -6.01 -1.29 12.30
N ALA A 216 -5.41 -2.10 13.16
CA ALA A 216 -6.10 -2.78 14.24
C ALA A 216 -6.10 -1.90 15.48
N GLY A 217 -7.30 -1.53 15.95
CA GLY A 217 -7.49 -0.69 17.12
C GLY A 217 -7.34 -1.47 18.43
N SER A 218 -7.09 -0.75 19.53
CA SER A 218 -6.98 -1.33 20.87
C SER A 218 -8.20 -2.17 21.23
N GLY A 219 -7.96 -3.39 21.72
CA GLY A 219 -9.00 -4.29 22.19
C GLY A 219 -9.86 -3.72 23.31
N ASN A 220 -9.29 -2.81 24.12
CA ASN A 220 -9.98 -2.11 25.21
C ASN A 220 -11.00 -1.08 24.73
N LEU A 221 -10.92 -0.66 23.46
CA LEU A 221 -11.85 0.28 22.86
C LEU A 221 -13.05 -0.42 22.19
N PHE A 222 -12.96 -1.73 21.99
CA PHE A 222 -14.08 -2.57 21.59
C PHE A 222 -14.94 -2.93 22.79
N ASN A 223 -16.25 -2.89 22.61
CA ASN A 223 -17.20 -3.37 23.59
C ASN A 223 -17.17 -4.91 23.64
N SER A 224 -16.83 -5.44 24.82
CA SER A 224 -16.75 -6.88 25.08
C SER A 224 -18.06 -7.64 24.89
N ASN A 225 -19.21 -6.95 24.92
CA ASN A 225 -20.53 -7.56 24.79
C ASN A 225 -21.04 -7.63 23.34
N GLN A 226 -20.23 -7.22 22.35
CA GLN A 226 -20.71 -7.17 20.98
C GLN A 226 -20.77 -8.54 20.32
N GLN A 227 -21.77 -8.69 19.47
CA GLN A 227 -22.02 -9.90 18.71
C GLN A 227 -21.42 -9.78 17.30
N TRP A 228 -20.99 -10.93 16.78
CA TRP A 228 -20.69 -11.07 15.36
C TRP A 228 -22.01 -11.11 14.59
N VAL A 229 -22.13 -10.25 13.59
CA VAL A 229 -23.30 -10.16 12.71
C VAL A 229 -22.92 -10.51 11.29
N ALA A 230 -23.90 -11.04 10.54
CA ALA A 230 -23.72 -11.31 9.14
C ALA A 230 -23.45 -9.99 8.38
N PRO A 231 -22.54 -10.00 7.39
CA PRO A 231 -22.29 -8.82 6.59
C PRO A 231 -23.49 -8.50 5.69
N CYS A 232 -23.61 -7.25 5.27
CA CYS A 232 -24.56 -6.85 4.23
C CYS A 232 -24.18 -7.42 2.86
N THR A 233 -22.88 -7.56 2.60
CA THR A 233 -22.34 -8.11 1.35
C THR A 233 -21.13 -9.01 1.66
N GLY A 234 -20.95 -10.09 0.88
CA GLY A 234 -19.88 -11.06 1.12
C GLY A 234 -20.23 -12.13 2.17
N THR A 235 -19.22 -12.85 2.67
CA THR A 235 -19.39 -14.03 3.54
C THR A 235 -18.73 -13.88 4.91
N GLN A 236 -18.06 -12.75 5.16
CA GLN A 236 -17.25 -12.51 6.35
C GLN A 236 -18.06 -11.85 7.46
N TRP A 237 -18.11 -12.50 8.62
CA TRP A 237 -18.77 -11.96 9.81
C TRP A 237 -18.09 -10.67 10.28
N VAL A 238 -18.90 -9.75 10.80
CA VAL A 238 -18.45 -8.44 11.29
C VAL A 238 -18.80 -8.28 12.76
N LEU A 239 -17.89 -7.72 13.55
CA LEU A 239 -18.20 -7.35 14.92
C LEU A 239 -19.08 -6.08 14.90
N ASN A 240 -20.28 -6.17 15.47
CA ASN A 240 -21.21 -5.03 15.56
C ASN A 240 -20.76 -4.03 16.63
N ASP A 241 -19.65 -3.34 16.38
CA ASP A 241 -19.03 -2.43 17.33
C ASP A 241 -18.91 -1.02 16.77
N ALA A 242 -19.01 -0.01 17.64
CA ALA A 242 -18.79 1.39 17.31
C ALA A 242 -17.40 1.65 16.71
N VAL A 243 -16.39 0.86 17.08
CA VAL A 243 -15.04 0.92 16.46
C VAL A 243 -15.08 0.60 14.97
N CYS A 244 -15.98 -0.30 14.55
CA CYS A 244 -16.12 -0.70 13.15
C CYS A 244 -16.97 0.26 12.32
N MET A 245 -17.44 1.36 12.92
CA MET A 245 -18.35 2.31 12.29
C MET A 245 -17.67 3.68 12.14
N ASN A 246 -17.05 3.91 10.98
CA ASN A 246 -16.45 5.20 10.59
C ASN A 246 -15.34 5.70 11.54
N LYS A 247 -14.59 4.80 12.17
CA LYS A 247 -13.48 5.20 13.06
C LYS A 247 -12.14 5.06 12.37
N CYS A 248 -11.33 6.08 12.56
CA CYS A 248 -9.96 6.16 12.09
C CYS A 248 -9.03 6.38 13.28
N VAL A 249 -7.75 6.07 13.07
CA VAL A 249 -6.70 6.46 13.98
C VAL A 249 -5.74 7.38 13.25
N ARG A 250 -5.46 8.52 13.88
CA ARG A 250 -4.46 9.48 13.46
C ARG A 250 -3.22 9.32 14.33
N ILE A 251 -2.09 9.07 13.69
CA ILE A 251 -0.80 8.87 14.33
C ILE A 251 0.13 9.99 13.88
N GLN A 252 0.69 10.71 14.85
CA GLN A 252 1.78 11.66 14.62
C GLN A 252 3.07 11.07 15.18
N TYR A 253 4.10 11.03 14.35
CA TYR A 253 5.34 10.34 14.69
C TYR A 253 6.54 10.90 13.92
N THR A 254 7.67 11.05 14.61
CA THR A 254 8.95 11.36 13.98
C THR A 254 9.76 10.07 13.89
N CYS A 255 9.97 9.58 12.67
CA CYS A 255 10.77 8.38 12.44
C CYS A 255 12.23 8.52 12.89
N VAL A 256 12.84 7.37 13.18
CA VAL A 256 14.27 7.29 13.45
C VAL A 256 15.04 7.81 12.22
N GLY A 257 15.91 8.80 12.46
CA GLY A 257 16.67 9.46 11.41
C GLY A 257 15.89 10.49 10.58
N CYS A 258 14.63 10.76 10.90
CA CYS A 258 13.83 11.80 10.24
C CYS A 258 13.95 13.14 10.99
N SER A 259 14.04 14.24 10.24
CA SER A 259 14.12 15.60 10.79
C SER A 259 12.76 16.25 11.03
N SER A 260 11.68 15.65 10.53
CA SER A 260 10.32 16.18 10.66
C SER A 260 9.30 15.09 10.99
N PRO A 261 8.22 15.46 11.71
CA PRO A 261 7.14 14.54 12.03
C PRO A 261 6.31 14.21 10.78
N ARG A 262 5.77 13.00 10.77
CA ARG A 262 4.77 12.53 9.83
C ARG A 262 3.44 12.38 10.55
N THR A 263 2.35 12.59 9.81
CA THR A 263 1.00 12.30 10.26
C THR A 263 0.37 11.30 9.32
N LEU A 264 -0.19 10.22 9.86
CA LEU A 264 -0.95 9.24 9.10
C LEU A 264 -2.32 9.09 9.74
N THR A 265 -3.38 9.23 8.95
CA THR A 265 -4.75 8.88 9.35
C THR A 265 -5.19 7.69 8.53
N VAL A 266 -5.56 6.59 9.19
CA VAL A 266 -6.00 5.35 8.55
C VAL A 266 -7.27 4.80 9.23
N PRO A 267 -8.13 4.09 8.49
CA PRO A 267 -9.32 3.48 9.07
C PRO A 267 -8.96 2.30 9.95
N ILE A 268 -9.79 2.08 10.96
CA ILE A 268 -9.71 0.91 11.82
C ILE A 268 -10.56 -0.18 11.19
N ASN A 269 -9.91 -1.26 10.73
CA ASN A 269 -10.59 -2.39 10.10
C ASN A 269 -10.46 -3.69 10.90
N ASN A 270 -9.62 -3.69 11.94
CA ASN A 270 -9.35 -4.86 12.75
C ASN A 270 -9.28 -4.53 14.25
N LYS A 271 -9.26 -5.57 15.07
CA LYS A 271 -9.05 -5.53 16.52
C LYS A 271 -7.68 -6.09 16.85
N CYS A 272 -6.93 -5.40 17.70
CA CYS A 272 -5.74 -5.92 18.37
C CYS A 272 -6.10 -6.20 19.83
N PRO A 273 -6.47 -7.44 20.20
CA PRO A 273 -6.99 -7.77 21.54
C PRO A 273 -6.04 -7.40 22.68
N GLU A 274 -4.74 -7.52 22.46
CA GLU A 274 -3.67 -7.26 23.43
C GLU A 274 -3.24 -5.79 23.51
N CYS A 275 -3.63 -4.97 22.54
CA CYS A 275 -3.25 -3.58 22.48
C CYS A 275 -4.03 -2.75 23.51
N THR A 276 -3.32 -2.02 24.35
CA THR A 276 -3.84 -0.91 25.17
C THR A 276 -4.18 0.31 24.28
N PRO A 277 -4.97 1.31 24.76
CA PRO A 277 -5.35 2.46 23.92
C PRO A 277 -4.18 3.28 23.35
N ASP A 278 -3.02 3.22 23.98
CA ASP A 278 -1.77 3.84 23.51
C ASP A 278 -0.96 2.93 22.55
N HIS A 279 -1.53 1.79 22.12
CA HIS A 279 -0.94 0.85 21.18
C HIS A 279 -1.89 0.61 20.00
N VAL A 280 -1.39 0.85 18.80
CA VAL A 280 -2.09 0.54 17.54
C VAL A 280 -1.25 -0.43 16.73
N ASP A 281 -1.87 -1.44 16.14
CA ASP A 281 -1.17 -2.38 15.27
C ASP A 281 -1.53 -2.09 13.81
N LEU A 282 -0.55 -1.66 13.02
CA LEU A 282 -0.75 -1.16 11.67
C LEU A 282 -0.63 -2.26 10.63
N SER A 283 -1.24 -2.07 9.47
CA SER A 283 -0.79 -2.81 8.30
C SER A 283 0.67 -2.45 7.98
N GLU A 284 1.44 -3.39 7.45
CA GLU A 284 2.86 -3.15 7.12
C GLU A 284 3.08 -1.90 6.24
N PRO A 285 2.26 -1.62 5.20
CA PRO A 285 2.38 -0.38 4.43
C PRO A 285 2.14 0.89 5.25
N ALA A 286 1.20 0.88 6.20
CA ALA A 286 0.94 2.01 7.09
C ALA A 286 2.09 2.21 8.09
N PHE A 287 2.65 1.11 8.60
CA PHE A 287 3.83 1.12 9.45
C PHE A 287 5.03 1.74 8.73
N LEU A 288 5.38 1.23 7.54
CA LEU A 288 6.54 1.71 6.78
C LEU A 288 6.39 3.14 6.26
N TYR A 289 5.16 3.63 6.11
CA TYR A 289 4.93 5.06 5.86
C TYR A 289 5.40 5.93 7.03
N LEU A 290 5.12 5.51 8.27
CA LEU A 290 5.51 6.25 9.47
C LEU A 290 6.97 6.00 9.86
N GLU A 291 7.43 4.75 9.78
CA GLU A 291 8.77 4.30 10.16
C GLU A 291 9.43 3.49 9.02
N PRO A 292 10.02 4.16 8.02
CA PRO A 292 10.58 3.51 6.85
C PRO A 292 11.76 2.57 7.12
N GLN A 293 12.43 2.70 8.28
CA GLN A 293 13.52 1.81 8.66
C GLN A 293 13.01 0.50 9.29
N GLY A 294 11.68 0.32 9.41
CA GLY A 294 11.08 -0.88 9.99
C GLY A 294 11.05 -0.87 11.53
N GLY A 295 11.56 0.17 12.18
CA GLY A 295 11.58 0.34 13.63
C GLY A 295 12.54 -0.62 14.32
N THR A 296 12.50 -0.65 15.65
CA THR A 296 13.28 -1.65 16.42
C THR A 296 12.46 -2.92 16.54
N VAL A 297 12.77 -3.93 15.71
CA VAL A 297 12.06 -5.21 15.68
C VAL A 297 10.55 -5.03 15.37
N GLY A 298 10.20 -4.13 14.45
CA GLY A 298 8.81 -3.85 14.08
C GLY A 298 8.02 -3.05 15.11
N ILE A 299 8.70 -2.39 16.07
CA ILE A 299 8.08 -1.53 17.08
C ILE A 299 8.58 -0.10 16.92
N ALA A 300 7.66 0.85 16.84
CA ALA A 300 7.92 2.28 16.94
C ALA A 300 7.26 2.86 18.20
N ARG A 301 7.96 3.78 18.88
CA ARG A 301 7.57 4.35 20.19
C ARG A 301 7.59 5.86 20.15
N ASN A 302 6.97 6.50 21.15
CA ASN A 302 6.86 7.96 21.27
C ASN A 302 6.00 8.60 20.16
N ALA A 303 5.00 7.88 19.68
CA ALA A 303 3.98 8.45 18.82
C ALA A 303 2.91 9.18 19.64
N THR A 304 2.21 10.11 18.99
CA THR A 304 0.93 10.62 19.48
C THR A 304 -0.19 9.93 18.71
N ILE A 305 -1.05 9.20 19.42
CA ILE A 305 -2.17 8.45 18.86
C ILE A 305 -3.47 9.21 19.16
N THR A 306 -4.34 9.37 18.17
CA THR A 306 -5.66 9.98 18.36
C THR A 306 -6.69 9.17 17.59
N TYR A 307 -7.66 8.61 18.30
CA TYR A 307 -8.83 7.99 17.67
C TYR A 307 -9.80 9.10 17.25
N ILE A 308 -10.29 9.04 16.02
CA ILE A 308 -11.16 10.07 15.43
C ILE A 308 -12.27 9.42 14.61
N GLU A 309 -13.31 10.20 14.30
CA GLU A 309 -14.14 9.88 13.13
C GLU A 309 -13.27 10.01 11.87
N CYS A 310 -13.48 9.12 10.90
CA CYS A 310 -12.81 9.27 9.61
C CYS A 310 -13.25 10.57 8.92
N PRO A 311 -12.30 11.35 8.36
CA PRO A 311 -12.56 12.62 7.69
C PRO A 311 -13.17 12.45 6.29
#